data_AF-A0A552J2T7-F1
#
_entry.id   AF-A0A552J2T7-F1
#
_cell.length_a   1.000
_cell.length_b   1.000
_cell.length_c   1.000
_cell.angle_alpha   90.00
_cell.angle_beta   90.00
_cell.angle_gamma   90.00
#
_symmetry.space_group_name_H-M   'P 1'
#
loop_
_entity.id
_entity.type
_entity.pdbx_description
1 polymer ?
#
loop_
_entity_poly.entity_id
_entity_poly.type
_entity_poly.pdbx_seq_one_letter_code
_entity_poly.pdbx_strand_id
1 'polypeptide(L)'
;MSLIVEQLIYSSFSELGFKYIAGANVPLGIQEVFYQHIVSQLWDNYNPPDGNFKGVYIHQIDSHNTLFGWLINDGKDEFGRGDIPYFHCYYLQELLDSKQLVKILACLETGPLKRISRDAAKISLDTVVLAENYQGNAFELGIKLSKDIRLFSQRQLREEKPLQWFISAKETKERQQPTDNNYDNSKNTFPREPNYQAEIAKILQELAEKPLAIEGIMLVSPQGQPLTDSSGMEQNSTLILAAGTMLYLANNTKEELSWSDVEQIAIRSPQGDLILTPCSDQAFLLVKTGKTITGLLEGEIQKTRSKLAKILAISHPIPKLLSYNPAVNPSLNSPAPEFESSSNLV
;
A
#
# COMPACT_ATOMS: atom_id res chain seq x y z
N MET A 1 -26.68 18.59 7.19
CA MET A 1 -25.71 17.75 7.92
C MET A 1 -24.34 17.82 7.27
N SER A 2 -23.38 18.41 7.95
CA SER A 2 -21.97 18.38 7.58
C SER A 2 -21.40 16.97 7.75
N LEU A 3 -20.36 16.60 7.00
CA LEU A 3 -19.59 15.37 7.26
C LEU A 3 -18.40 15.71 8.15
N ILE A 4 -18.16 14.88 9.16
CA ILE A 4 -16.95 14.98 9.99
C ILE A 4 -15.99 13.92 9.49
N VAL A 5 -14.79 14.32 9.08
CA VAL A 5 -13.77 13.41 8.54
C VAL A 5 -12.44 13.64 9.21
N GLU A 6 -11.72 12.54 9.42
CA GLU A 6 -10.33 12.56 9.85
C GLU A 6 -9.40 12.59 8.64
N GLN A 7 -8.14 12.97 8.84
CA GLN A 7 -7.18 13.12 7.75
C GLN A 7 -6.06 12.08 7.84
N LEU A 8 -5.62 11.57 6.69
CA LEU A 8 -4.38 10.84 6.54
C LEU A 8 -3.60 11.40 5.35
N ILE A 9 -2.30 11.50 5.48
CA ILE A 9 -1.43 12.01 4.41
C ILE A 9 -0.26 11.08 4.23
N TYR A 10 0.13 10.82 2.99
CA TYR A 10 1.39 10.17 2.68
C TYR A 10 2.20 11.05 1.73
N SER A 11 3.43 11.36 2.13
CA SER A 11 4.38 12.12 1.30
C SER A 11 5.81 11.95 1.83
N SER A 12 6.77 12.63 1.20
CA SER A 12 8.09 12.85 1.79
C SER A 12 8.04 14.06 2.72
N PHE A 13 8.35 13.83 3.99
CA PHE A 13 8.38 14.85 5.03
C PHE A 13 9.82 15.19 5.42
N SER A 14 10.06 16.44 5.81
CA SER A 14 11.36 16.88 6.25
C SER A 14 11.86 16.05 7.42
N GLU A 15 13.10 15.58 7.36
CA GLU A 15 13.77 14.73 8.37
C GLU A 15 13.17 13.33 8.61
N LEU A 16 11.93 13.10 8.18
CA LEU A 16 11.21 11.83 8.37
C LEU A 16 11.18 10.97 7.10
N GLY A 17 11.48 11.55 5.93
CA GLY A 17 11.40 10.87 4.64
C GLY A 17 9.96 10.48 4.28
N PHE A 18 9.82 9.42 3.47
CA PHE A 18 8.51 8.91 3.07
C PHE A 18 7.77 8.30 4.25
N LYS A 19 6.64 8.89 4.62
CA LYS A 19 5.85 8.43 5.75
C LYS A 19 4.38 8.76 5.53
N TYR A 20 3.50 8.00 6.16
CA TYR A 20 2.13 8.44 6.36
C TYR A 20 1.94 9.05 7.75
N ILE A 21 1.13 10.07 7.84
CA ILE A 21 0.74 10.73 9.09
C ILE A 21 -0.78 10.74 9.13
N ALA A 22 -1.35 10.36 10.26
CA ALA A 22 -2.79 10.25 10.45
C ALA A 22 -3.26 11.15 11.60
N GLY A 23 -4.50 11.61 11.52
CA GLY A 23 -5.19 12.30 12.60
C GLY A 23 -5.33 11.40 13.83
N ALA A 24 -5.43 12.02 15.01
CA ALA A 24 -5.41 11.31 16.29
C ALA A 24 -6.52 10.25 16.43
N ASN A 25 -7.65 10.44 15.74
CA ASN A 25 -8.81 9.55 15.84
C ASN A 25 -8.84 8.46 14.76
N VAL A 26 -7.81 8.36 13.90
CA VAL A 26 -7.75 7.32 12.87
C VAL A 26 -7.21 6.01 13.45
N PRO A 27 -8.00 4.92 13.48
CA PRO A 27 -7.53 3.64 14.01
C PRO A 27 -6.35 3.08 13.22
N LEU A 28 -5.42 2.39 13.89
CA LEU A 28 -4.22 1.82 13.25
C LEU A 28 -4.55 0.92 12.06
N GLY A 29 -5.59 0.07 12.15
CA GLY A 29 -6.01 -0.78 11.03
C GLY A 29 -6.44 0.02 9.78
N ILE A 30 -7.02 1.21 9.96
CA ILE A 30 -7.39 2.10 8.84
C ILE A 30 -6.13 2.72 8.22
N GLN A 31 -5.13 3.05 9.03
CA GLN A 31 -3.84 3.57 8.55
C GLN A 31 -3.09 2.51 7.71
N GLU A 32 -3.11 1.25 8.14
CA GLU A 32 -2.52 0.13 7.40
C GLU A 32 -3.23 -0.08 6.04
N VAL A 33 -4.56 -0.06 6.03
CA VAL A 33 -5.34 -0.16 4.79
C VAL A 33 -5.02 0.98 3.84
N PHE A 34 -4.94 2.22 4.35
CA PHE A 34 -4.57 3.38 3.56
C PHE A 34 -3.22 3.19 2.86
N TYR A 35 -2.20 2.71 3.58
CA TYR A 35 -0.91 2.48 2.95
C TYR A 35 -0.97 1.34 1.92
N GLN A 36 -1.49 0.17 2.30
CA GLN A 36 -1.41 -1.05 1.49
C GLN A 36 -2.33 -1.05 0.26
N HIS A 37 -3.51 -0.45 0.36
CA HIS A 37 -4.54 -0.55 -0.68
C HIS A 37 -4.68 0.73 -1.50
N ILE A 38 -4.17 1.85 -1.00
CA ILE A 38 -4.23 3.13 -1.71
C ILE A 38 -2.81 3.56 -2.11
N VAL A 39 -1.93 3.80 -1.13
CA VAL A 39 -0.60 4.35 -1.44
C VAL A 39 0.21 3.43 -2.33
N SER A 40 0.38 2.16 -1.94
CA SER A 40 1.22 1.21 -2.69
C SER A 40 0.59 0.70 -3.99
N GLN A 41 -0.71 0.93 -4.22
CA GLN A 41 -1.38 0.51 -5.46
C GLN A 41 -1.48 1.64 -6.49
N LEU A 42 -1.68 2.87 -6.02
CA LEU A 42 -1.95 4.00 -6.91
C LEU A 42 -0.71 4.80 -7.28
N TRP A 43 0.43 4.51 -6.65
CA TRP A 43 1.68 5.21 -6.92
C TRP A 43 2.85 4.27 -7.12
N ASP A 44 3.47 4.38 -8.29
CA ASP A 44 4.69 3.67 -8.65
C ASP A 44 5.88 4.64 -8.59
N ASN A 45 6.76 4.43 -7.61
CA ASN A 45 7.96 5.26 -7.44
C ASN A 45 9.01 5.06 -8.55
N TYR A 46 8.93 3.97 -9.31
CA TYR A 46 9.90 3.63 -10.36
C TYR A 46 9.49 4.15 -11.74
N ASN A 47 8.20 4.37 -11.94
CA ASN A 47 7.64 5.06 -13.09
C ASN A 47 6.69 6.15 -12.60
N PRO A 48 7.23 7.19 -11.93
CA PRO A 48 6.38 8.21 -11.37
C PRO A 48 5.56 8.87 -12.47
N PRO A 49 4.26 9.11 -12.23
CA PRO A 49 3.46 9.92 -13.13
C PRO A 49 4.11 11.29 -13.35
N ASP A 50 3.84 11.93 -14.49
CA ASP A 50 4.42 13.25 -14.76
C ASP A 50 4.10 14.30 -13.67
N GLY A 51 4.88 15.38 -13.63
CA GLY A 51 4.74 16.45 -12.64
C GLY A 51 3.38 17.15 -12.59
N ASN A 52 2.48 16.89 -13.53
CA ASN A 52 1.12 17.42 -13.55
C ASN A 52 0.07 16.36 -13.20
N PHE A 53 0.50 15.19 -12.75
CA PHE A 53 -0.40 14.11 -12.42
C PHE A 53 -1.29 14.44 -11.24
N LYS A 54 -2.55 14.10 -11.43
CA LYS A 54 -3.59 14.19 -10.42
C LYS A 54 -4.51 13.01 -10.56
N GLY A 55 -4.91 12.48 -9.41
CA GLY A 55 -5.87 11.41 -9.27
C GLY A 55 -6.79 11.63 -8.08
N VAL A 56 -7.97 11.01 -8.14
CA VAL A 56 -8.93 10.94 -7.04
C VAL A 56 -9.38 9.50 -6.86
N TYR A 57 -9.67 9.12 -5.63
CA TYR A 57 -10.12 7.77 -5.31
C TYR A 57 -11.22 7.77 -4.24
N ILE A 58 -12.01 6.70 -4.26
CA ILE A 58 -12.82 6.24 -3.13
C ILE A 58 -12.47 4.78 -2.89
N HIS A 59 -12.30 4.43 -1.63
CA HIS A 59 -12.09 3.08 -1.16
C HIS A 59 -12.93 2.83 0.09
N GLN A 60 -14.05 2.12 -0.10
CA GLN A 60 -14.88 1.64 0.98
C GLN A 60 -14.33 0.31 1.50
N ILE A 61 -14.00 0.29 2.79
CA ILE A 61 -13.51 -0.89 3.51
C ILE A 61 -14.71 -1.74 3.93
N ASP A 62 -15.70 -1.08 4.52
CA ASP A 62 -17.00 -1.63 4.88
C ASP A 62 -18.07 -0.53 4.84
N SER A 63 -19.30 -0.85 5.24
CA SER A 63 -20.42 0.11 5.19
C SER A 63 -20.21 1.37 6.04
N HIS A 64 -19.35 1.33 7.07
CA HIS A 64 -19.08 2.43 8.00
C HIS A 64 -17.72 3.08 7.81
N ASN A 65 -16.79 2.41 7.13
CA ASN A 65 -15.41 2.87 6.98
C ASN A 65 -15.11 3.17 5.52
N THR A 66 -15.01 4.46 5.20
CA THR A 66 -14.72 4.93 3.83
C THR A 66 -13.51 5.85 3.82
N LEU A 67 -12.55 5.52 2.96
CA LEU A 67 -11.41 6.36 2.63
C LEU A 67 -11.64 7.01 1.27
N PHE A 68 -11.37 8.30 1.14
CA PHE A 68 -11.44 9.00 -0.13
C PHE A 68 -10.46 10.14 -0.15
N GLY A 69 -9.92 10.47 -1.32
CA GLY A 69 -8.93 11.53 -1.36
C GLY A 69 -8.32 11.78 -2.72
N TRP A 70 -7.24 12.52 -2.68
CA TRP A 70 -6.48 12.98 -3.83
C TRP A 70 -5.08 12.40 -3.79
N LEU A 71 -4.53 12.27 -4.98
CA LEU A 71 -3.16 11.90 -5.23
C LEU A 71 -2.61 12.87 -6.27
N ILE A 72 -1.49 13.50 -5.96
CA ILE A 72 -0.80 14.41 -6.90
C ILE A 72 0.70 14.08 -6.93
N ASN A 73 1.32 14.35 -8.08
CA ASN A 73 2.76 14.52 -8.14
C ASN A 73 3.07 15.93 -7.62
N ASP A 74 3.77 16.01 -6.50
CA ASP A 74 4.00 17.27 -5.80
C ASP A 74 5.48 17.67 -5.85
N GLY A 75 6.05 17.50 -7.04
CA GLY A 75 7.32 18.09 -7.45
C GLY A 75 8.51 17.58 -6.65
N LYS A 76 9.37 18.50 -6.23
CA LYS A 76 10.61 18.18 -5.52
C LYS A 76 10.44 18.20 -3.99
N ASP A 77 11.19 17.37 -3.29
CA ASP A 77 11.36 17.49 -1.84
C ASP A 77 12.57 18.34 -1.43
N GLU A 78 12.86 18.36 -0.13
CA GLU A 78 13.99 19.10 0.46
C GLU A 78 15.36 18.65 -0.01
N PHE A 79 15.49 17.41 -0.50
CA PHE A 79 16.71 16.85 -1.06
C PHE A 79 16.82 17.06 -2.58
N GLY A 80 15.83 17.75 -3.18
CA GLY A 80 15.77 17.98 -4.62
C GLY A 80 15.32 16.77 -5.44
N ARG A 81 14.87 15.69 -4.78
CA ARG A 81 14.31 14.50 -5.44
C ARG A 81 12.99 14.88 -6.07
N GLY A 82 12.83 14.64 -7.36
CA GLY A 82 11.60 14.92 -8.10
C GLY A 82 10.51 13.88 -7.85
N ASP A 83 9.33 14.16 -8.41
CA ASP A 83 8.21 13.23 -8.49
C ASP A 83 7.74 12.65 -7.17
N ILE A 84 7.60 13.52 -6.17
CA ILE A 84 7.22 13.10 -4.83
C ILE A 84 5.70 12.89 -4.75
N PRO A 85 5.22 11.69 -4.37
CA PRO A 85 3.81 11.48 -4.12
C PRO A 85 3.31 12.38 -3.00
N TYR A 86 2.14 12.95 -3.19
CA TYR A 86 1.37 13.56 -2.12
C TYR A 86 -0.06 13.02 -2.16
N PHE A 87 -0.35 12.14 -1.20
CA PHE A 87 -1.68 11.63 -0.95
C PHE A 87 -2.32 12.46 0.15
N HIS A 88 -3.51 12.99 -0.11
CA HIS A 88 -4.35 13.60 0.91
C HIS A 88 -5.64 12.80 1.00
N CYS A 89 -5.81 12.09 2.11
CA CYS A 89 -6.94 11.20 2.36
C CYS A 89 -7.83 11.76 3.47
N TYR A 90 -9.13 11.60 3.28
CA TYR A 90 -10.15 11.76 4.30
C TYR A 90 -10.73 10.40 4.67
N TYR A 91 -10.91 10.19 5.97
CA TYR A 91 -11.53 9.02 6.56
C TYR A 91 -12.87 9.39 7.17
N LEU A 92 -13.93 8.73 6.68
CA LEU A 92 -15.28 8.81 7.21
C LEU A 92 -15.60 7.52 7.98
N GLN A 93 -15.98 7.68 9.25
CA GLN A 93 -16.42 6.59 10.14
C GLN A 93 -17.94 6.68 10.38
N GLU A 94 -18.73 6.59 9.32
CA GLU A 94 -20.20 6.62 9.37
C GLU A 94 -20.77 5.72 8.27
N LEU A 95 -22.01 5.25 8.45
CA LEU A 95 -22.71 4.47 7.43
C LEU A 95 -22.84 5.28 6.13
N LEU A 96 -22.16 4.84 5.07
CA LEU A 96 -22.14 5.54 3.79
C LEU A 96 -23.53 5.52 3.14
N ASP A 97 -24.21 6.66 3.09
CA ASP A 97 -25.50 6.81 2.42
C ASP A 97 -25.40 7.59 1.10
N SER A 98 -26.49 7.63 0.34
CA SER A 98 -26.52 8.32 -0.95
C SER A 98 -26.29 9.84 -0.83
N LYS A 99 -26.65 10.48 0.29
CA LYS A 99 -26.44 11.92 0.52
C LYS A 99 -24.99 12.21 0.85
N GLN A 100 -24.36 11.37 1.66
CA GLN A 100 -22.95 11.47 2.00
C GLN A 100 -22.09 11.20 0.76
N LEU A 101 -22.42 10.18 -0.04
CA LEU A 101 -21.74 9.89 -1.30
C LEU A 101 -21.75 11.11 -2.24
N VAL A 102 -22.88 11.78 -2.40
CA VAL A 102 -22.96 13.00 -3.24
C VAL A 102 -22.00 14.09 -2.74
N LYS A 103 -21.85 14.24 -1.41
CA LYS A 103 -20.91 15.21 -0.82
C LYS A 103 -19.47 14.81 -1.01
N ILE A 104 -19.15 13.53 -0.84
CA ILE A 104 -17.80 12.99 -1.09
C ILE A 104 -17.41 13.26 -2.54
N LEU A 105 -18.29 12.95 -3.49
CA LEU A 105 -18.04 13.20 -4.91
C LEU A 105 -17.82 14.68 -5.22
N ALA A 106 -18.65 15.58 -4.64
CA ALA A 106 -18.46 17.02 -4.80
C ALA A 106 -17.14 17.50 -4.16
N CYS A 107 -16.79 16.96 -3.00
CA CYS A 107 -15.53 17.24 -2.33
C CYS A 107 -14.34 16.86 -3.23
N LEU A 108 -14.32 15.63 -3.75
CA LEU A 108 -13.27 15.13 -4.65
C LEU A 108 -13.09 15.98 -5.90
N GLU A 109 -14.17 16.57 -6.44
CA GLU A 109 -14.10 17.50 -7.58
C GLU A 109 -13.54 18.86 -7.21
N THR A 110 -13.92 19.39 -6.04
CA THR A 110 -13.47 20.70 -5.58
C THR A 110 -12.02 20.67 -5.11
N GLY A 111 -11.57 19.60 -4.44
CA GLY A 111 -10.20 19.44 -3.94
C GLY A 111 -10.06 19.61 -2.42
N PRO A 112 -8.88 19.34 -1.85
CA PRO A 112 -8.65 19.43 -0.40
C PRO A 112 -8.68 20.88 0.10
N LEU A 113 -9.24 21.10 1.30
CA LEU A 113 -9.41 22.44 1.87
C LEU A 113 -8.10 23.15 2.21
N LYS A 114 -7.07 22.40 2.64
CA LYS A 114 -5.81 22.95 3.12
C LYS A 114 -4.67 22.01 2.75
N ARG A 115 -3.57 22.57 2.26
CA ARG A 115 -2.32 21.82 2.13
C ARG A 115 -1.68 21.65 3.49
N ILE A 116 -1.29 20.42 3.80
CA ILE A 116 -0.51 20.14 5.00
C ILE A 116 0.97 20.29 4.67
N SER A 117 1.69 20.94 5.56
CA SER A 117 3.12 21.20 5.39
C SER A 117 3.90 19.87 5.36
N ARG A 118 4.92 19.79 4.50
CA ARG A 118 5.91 18.70 4.53
C ARG A 118 6.94 18.89 5.65
N ASP A 119 6.98 20.05 6.28
CA ASP A 119 7.81 20.32 7.45
C ASP A 119 7.27 19.57 8.67
N ALA A 120 8.00 18.55 9.13
CA ALA A 120 7.65 17.70 10.26
C ALA A 120 7.28 18.47 11.53
N ALA A 121 7.94 19.61 11.78
CA ALA A 121 7.69 20.43 12.97
C ALA A 121 6.35 21.16 12.95
N LYS A 122 5.69 21.25 11.79
CA LYS A 122 4.45 22.03 11.58
C LYS A 122 3.23 21.16 11.26
N ILE A 123 3.36 19.84 11.37
CA ILE A 123 2.29 18.92 10.97
C ILE A 123 1.24 18.84 12.08
N SER A 124 0.05 19.37 11.79
CA SER A 124 -1.16 19.13 12.57
C SER A 124 -2.25 18.65 11.61
N LEU A 125 -2.85 17.50 11.93
CA LEU A 125 -3.97 16.93 11.21
C LEU A 125 -5.21 17.05 12.09
N ASP A 126 -5.91 18.17 11.93
CA ASP A 126 -7.13 18.45 12.66
C ASP A 126 -8.32 17.75 11.98
N THR A 127 -9.34 17.36 12.74
CA THR A 127 -10.60 16.87 12.19
C THR A 127 -11.24 17.93 11.28
N VAL A 128 -11.74 17.51 10.11
CA VAL A 128 -12.31 18.39 9.10
C VAL A 128 -13.82 18.27 9.07
N VAL A 129 -14.51 19.40 9.01
CA VAL A 129 -15.96 19.46 8.83
C VAL A 129 -16.27 19.87 7.39
N LEU A 130 -16.75 18.93 6.58
CA LEU A 130 -17.20 19.18 5.22
C LEU A 130 -18.63 19.72 5.27
N ALA A 131 -18.76 21.04 5.11
CA ALA A 131 -20.05 21.73 5.09
C ALA A 131 -20.93 21.29 3.88
N GLU A 132 -22.24 21.53 3.98
CA GLU A 132 -23.19 21.14 2.91
C GLU A 132 -22.91 21.81 1.56
N ASN A 133 -22.47 23.06 1.60
CA ASN A 133 -22.07 23.82 0.43
C ASN A 133 -20.55 23.85 0.39
N TYR A 134 -19.93 22.70 0.11
CA TYR A 134 -18.48 22.61 -0.09
C TYR A 134 -18.06 23.50 -1.28
N GLN A 135 -17.81 24.78 -0.99
CA GLN A 135 -17.39 25.84 -1.90
C GLN A 135 -16.10 26.47 -1.39
N GLY A 136 -15.27 25.67 -0.72
CA GLY A 136 -14.04 26.14 -0.09
C GLY A 136 -12.98 26.45 -1.12
N ASN A 137 -12.15 27.45 -0.80
CA ASN A 137 -10.88 27.76 -1.48
C ASN A 137 -9.94 26.55 -1.40
N ALA A 138 -10.19 25.53 -2.23
CA ALA A 138 -9.37 24.35 -2.28
C ALA A 138 -7.93 24.77 -2.61
N PHE A 139 -6.97 24.20 -1.87
CA PHE A 139 -5.56 24.43 -2.14
C PHE A 139 -5.24 24.05 -3.60
N GLU A 140 -5.87 22.99 -4.07
CA GLU A 140 -5.69 22.48 -5.41
C GLU A 140 -7.00 21.92 -5.93
N LEU A 141 -7.39 22.30 -7.14
CA LEU A 141 -8.63 21.80 -7.75
C LEU A 141 -8.56 20.28 -7.91
N GLY A 142 -9.66 19.61 -7.57
CA GLY A 142 -9.83 18.18 -7.77
C GLY A 142 -10.01 17.78 -9.24
N ILE A 143 -10.61 16.61 -9.47
CA ILE A 143 -10.90 16.09 -10.82
C ILE A 143 -12.39 16.09 -11.05
N LYS A 144 -12.84 16.68 -12.17
CA LYS A 144 -14.23 16.63 -12.60
C LYS A 144 -14.66 15.19 -12.88
N LEU A 145 -15.67 14.71 -12.17
CA LEU A 145 -16.16 13.34 -12.27
C LEU A 145 -17.24 13.23 -13.35
N SER A 146 -17.10 12.23 -14.23
CA SER A 146 -18.09 11.97 -15.28
C SER A 146 -19.44 11.52 -14.70
N LYS A 147 -20.50 11.66 -15.49
CA LYS A 147 -21.83 11.13 -15.12
C LYS A 147 -21.80 9.62 -14.88
N ASP A 148 -20.98 8.89 -15.63
CA ASP A 148 -20.87 7.43 -15.53
C ASP A 148 -20.33 6.99 -14.18
N ILE A 149 -19.30 7.68 -13.67
CA ILE A 149 -18.72 7.38 -12.34
C ILE A 149 -19.73 7.66 -11.23
N ARG A 150 -20.51 8.74 -11.36
CA ARG A 150 -21.57 9.07 -10.40
C ARG A 150 -22.67 8.02 -10.39
N LEU A 151 -23.14 7.61 -11.56
CA LEU A 151 -24.15 6.56 -11.71
C LEU A 151 -23.62 5.20 -11.22
N PHE A 152 -22.38 4.85 -11.56
CA PHE A 152 -21.70 3.66 -11.07
C PHE A 152 -21.63 3.65 -9.53
N SER A 153 -21.18 4.76 -8.93
CA SER A 153 -21.05 4.87 -7.48
C SER A 153 -22.38 4.74 -6.75
N GLN A 154 -23.43 5.39 -7.27
CA GLN A 154 -24.79 5.27 -6.72
C GLN A 154 -25.36 3.86 -6.87
N ARG A 155 -25.05 3.16 -7.98
CA ARG A 155 -25.48 1.78 -8.20
C ARG A 155 -24.80 0.83 -7.22
N GLN A 156 -23.47 0.91 -7.08
CA GLN A 156 -22.70 0.09 -6.14
C GLN A 156 -23.25 0.24 -4.72
N LEU A 157 -23.50 1.48 -4.29
CA LEU A 157 -24.04 1.74 -2.97
C LEU A 157 -25.45 1.15 -2.77
N ARG A 158 -26.32 1.24 -3.79
CA ARG A 158 -27.68 0.66 -3.74
C ARG A 158 -27.66 -0.86 -3.68
N GLU A 159 -26.70 -1.49 -4.35
CA GLU A 159 -26.52 -2.94 -4.38
C GLU A 159 -25.70 -3.46 -3.19
N GLU A 160 -25.39 -2.61 -2.20
CA GLU A 160 -24.56 -2.94 -1.02
C GLU A 160 -23.19 -3.52 -1.41
N LYS A 161 -22.68 -3.12 -2.57
CA LYS A 161 -21.34 -3.51 -3.04
C LYS A 161 -20.30 -2.48 -2.59
N PRO A 162 -19.08 -2.92 -2.24
CA PRO A 162 -18.00 -2.01 -1.90
C PRO A 162 -17.75 -0.98 -3.00
N LEU A 163 -17.74 0.29 -2.60
CA LEU A 163 -17.41 1.39 -3.49
C LEU A 163 -15.90 1.59 -3.56
N GLN A 164 -15.28 1.09 -4.63
CA GLN A 164 -13.84 1.17 -4.85
C GLN A 164 -13.54 1.57 -6.29
N TRP A 165 -12.84 2.68 -6.47
CA TRP A 165 -12.36 3.15 -7.78
C TRP A 165 -11.31 4.25 -7.63
N PHE A 166 -10.52 4.41 -8.70
CA PHE A 166 -9.53 5.46 -8.89
C PHE A 166 -9.69 6.08 -10.27
N ILE A 167 -9.50 7.39 -10.38
CA ILE A 167 -9.58 8.14 -11.64
C ILE A 167 -8.43 9.13 -11.71
N SER A 168 -7.73 9.13 -12.83
CA SER A 168 -6.70 10.13 -13.13
C SER A 168 -7.20 11.25 -14.07
N ALA A 169 -6.55 12.40 -14.01
CA ALA A 169 -6.86 13.54 -14.88
C ALA A 169 -6.61 13.24 -16.37
N LYS A 170 -5.71 12.29 -16.69
CA LYS A 170 -5.39 11.86 -18.06
C LYS A 170 -6.53 11.07 -18.68
N GLU A 171 -7.08 10.09 -17.96
CA GLU A 171 -8.21 9.25 -18.44
C GLU A 171 -9.48 10.06 -18.72
N THR A 172 -9.63 11.21 -18.05
CA THR A 172 -10.78 12.11 -18.24
C THR A 172 -10.73 12.86 -19.58
N LYS A 173 -9.54 13.05 -20.17
CA LYS A 173 -9.37 13.72 -21.48
C LYS A 173 -9.59 12.78 -22.67
N GLU A 174 -9.36 11.48 -22.51
CA GLU A 174 -9.40 10.52 -23.62
C GLU A 174 -10.79 9.94 -23.90
N ARG A 175 -11.76 10.06 -22.98
CA ARG A 175 -13.15 9.56 -23.18
C ARG A 175 -14.08 10.53 -23.92
N GLN A 176 -13.58 11.31 -24.87
CA GLN A 176 -14.40 12.07 -25.81
C GLN A 176 -14.30 11.48 -27.22
N GLN A 177 -14.87 10.29 -27.42
CA GLN A 177 -15.60 9.82 -28.63
C GLN A 177 -15.67 8.28 -28.65
N PRO A 178 -16.85 7.68 -28.85
CA PRO A 178 -16.97 6.27 -29.18
C PRO A 178 -16.96 6.08 -30.71
N THR A 179 -16.18 5.12 -31.19
CA THR A 179 -16.45 4.48 -32.47
C THR A 179 -16.56 2.97 -32.28
N ASP A 180 -17.67 2.47 -32.80
CA ASP A 180 -18.16 1.11 -32.80
C ASP A 180 -17.26 0.08 -33.53
N ASN A 181 -17.51 -1.17 -33.15
CA ASN A 181 -17.53 -2.41 -33.94
C ASN A 181 -16.31 -3.36 -33.99
N ASN A 182 -16.55 -4.51 -33.34
CA ASN A 182 -16.43 -5.90 -33.80
C ASN A 182 -15.04 -6.57 -33.86
N TYR A 183 -14.91 -7.72 -33.18
CA TYR A 183 -14.29 -8.99 -33.65
C TYR A 183 -14.67 -10.08 -32.62
N ASP A 184 -15.59 -10.97 -33.00
CA ASP A 184 -15.38 -12.30 -33.58
C ASP A 184 -14.79 -13.33 -32.63
N ASN A 185 -15.52 -14.42 -32.48
CA ASN A 185 -15.45 -15.39 -31.42
C ASN A 185 -15.13 -16.75 -32.08
N SER A 186 -13.86 -17.14 -32.16
CA SER A 186 -13.52 -18.54 -32.41
C SER A 186 -12.10 -18.94 -32.00
N LYS A 187 -12.05 -20.17 -31.45
CA LYS A 187 -10.89 -21.06 -31.19
C LYS A 187 -10.25 -20.99 -29.80
N ASN A 188 -10.99 -21.59 -28.85
CA ASN A 188 -10.43 -22.30 -27.70
C ASN A 188 -9.50 -23.44 -28.17
N THR A 189 -8.20 -23.29 -27.94
CA THR A 189 -7.35 -24.38 -27.44
C THR A 189 -6.10 -23.77 -26.78
N PHE A 190 -6.18 -23.48 -25.47
CA PHE A 190 -5.00 -23.07 -24.70
C PHE A 190 -4.09 -24.29 -24.49
N PRO A 191 -2.79 -24.22 -24.83
CA PRO A 191 -1.80 -25.17 -24.33
C PRO A 191 -1.80 -25.10 -22.79
N ARG A 192 -1.76 -26.24 -22.09
CA ARG A 192 -1.59 -26.27 -20.63
C ARG A 192 -0.29 -25.55 -20.26
N GLU A 193 -0.39 -24.35 -19.71
CA GLU A 193 0.76 -23.64 -19.15
C GLU A 193 1.38 -24.44 -18.00
N PRO A 194 2.73 -24.47 -17.87
CA PRO A 194 3.38 -25.07 -16.72
C PRO A 194 2.94 -24.36 -15.43
N ASN A 195 2.61 -25.12 -14.38
CA ASN A 195 2.20 -24.54 -13.10
C ASN A 195 3.42 -24.05 -12.30
N TYR A 196 4.00 -22.93 -12.74
CA TYR A 196 5.17 -22.31 -12.12
C TYR A 196 4.95 -21.93 -10.65
N GLN A 197 3.71 -21.63 -10.25
CA GLN A 197 3.39 -21.31 -8.85
C GLN A 197 3.64 -22.51 -7.92
N ALA A 198 3.27 -23.72 -8.34
CA ALA A 198 3.51 -24.94 -7.57
C ALA A 198 5.01 -25.25 -7.45
N GLU A 199 5.79 -25.00 -8.52
CA GLU A 199 7.24 -25.20 -8.51
C GLU A 199 7.96 -24.19 -7.61
N ILE A 200 7.57 -22.91 -7.66
CA ILE A 200 8.09 -21.87 -6.78
C ILE A 200 7.77 -22.22 -5.32
N ALA A 201 6.52 -22.59 -5.02
CA ALA A 201 6.11 -22.98 -3.66
C ALA A 201 6.95 -24.16 -3.14
N LYS A 202 7.19 -25.17 -3.98
CA LYS A 202 8.06 -26.31 -3.63
C LYS A 202 9.49 -25.88 -3.31
N ILE A 203 10.07 -24.97 -4.10
CA ILE A 203 11.44 -24.48 -3.86
C ILE A 203 11.54 -23.71 -2.54
N LEU A 204 10.54 -22.87 -2.22
CA LEU A 204 10.50 -22.13 -0.97
C LEU A 204 10.32 -23.08 0.23
N GLN A 205 9.46 -24.10 0.09
CA GLN A 205 9.27 -25.14 1.09
C GLN A 205 10.56 -25.94 1.36
N GLU A 206 11.29 -26.32 0.31
CA GLU A 206 12.58 -27.02 0.45
C GLU A 206 13.61 -26.21 1.26
N LEU A 207 13.58 -24.87 1.17
CA LEU A 207 14.43 -24.01 1.98
C LEU A 207 13.89 -23.92 3.42
N ALA A 208 12.58 -23.72 3.60
CA ALA A 208 11.95 -23.64 4.92
C ALA A 208 12.17 -24.88 5.80
N GLU A 209 12.22 -26.07 5.20
CA GLU A 209 12.45 -27.35 5.89
C GLU A 209 13.91 -27.59 6.30
N LYS A 210 14.85 -26.71 5.91
CA LYS A 210 16.25 -26.84 6.31
C LYS A 210 16.42 -26.59 7.80
N PRO A 211 17.39 -27.27 8.47
CA PRO A 211 17.72 -27.02 9.87
C PRO A 211 18.52 -25.72 10.05
N LEU A 212 17.97 -24.60 9.57
CA LEU A 212 18.59 -23.27 9.53
C LEU A 212 17.83 -22.21 10.34
N ALA A 213 16.93 -22.65 11.21
CA ALA A 213 16.07 -21.77 12.01
C ALA A 213 15.33 -20.75 11.12
N ILE A 214 14.86 -21.16 9.94
CA ILE A 214 14.05 -20.30 9.09
C ILE A 214 12.69 -20.12 9.74
N GLU A 215 12.41 -18.89 10.15
CA GLU A 215 11.15 -18.50 10.76
C GLU A 215 10.16 -18.01 9.72
N GLY A 216 10.65 -17.56 8.56
CA GLY A 216 9.79 -17.09 7.51
C GLY A 216 10.48 -16.94 6.17
N ILE A 217 9.71 -17.17 5.10
CA ILE A 217 10.19 -17.08 3.73
C ILE A 217 9.09 -16.63 2.78
N MET A 218 9.43 -15.72 1.87
CA MET A 218 8.54 -15.32 0.78
C MET A 218 9.29 -14.68 -0.38
N LEU A 219 8.66 -14.67 -1.56
CA LEU A 219 9.06 -13.78 -2.64
C LEU A 219 8.33 -12.45 -2.51
N VAL A 220 9.05 -11.37 -2.78
CA VAL A 220 8.52 -10.01 -2.87
C VAL A 220 8.91 -9.34 -4.18
N SER A 221 8.11 -8.40 -4.65
CA SER A 221 8.43 -7.55 -5.79
C SER A 221 9.52 -6.52 -5.44
N PRO A 222 10.08 -5.78 -6.42
CA PRO A 222 10.97 -4.65 -6.14
C PRO A 222 10.34 -3.56 -5.25
N GLN A 223 9.00 -3.50 -5.20
CA GLN A 223 8.22 -2.60 -4.35
C GLN A 223 7.96 -3.18 -2.95
N GLY A 224 8.43 -4.40 -2.66
CA GLY A 224 8.19 -5.09 -1.39
C GLY A 224 6.83 -5.80 -1.29
N GLN A 225 6.08 -5.94 -2.38
CA GLN A 225 4.77 -6.62 -2.37
C GLN A 225 4.92 -8.13 -2.42
N PRO A 226 4.14 -8.93 -1.65
CA PRO A 226 4.18 -10.39 -1.72
C PRO A 226 3.86 -10.95 -3.12
N LEU A 227 4.74 -11.82 -3.63
CA LEU A 227 4.52 -12.60 -4.86
C LEU A 227 4.07 -14.03 -4.54
N THR A 228 4.38 -14.53 -3.34
CA THR A 228 3.99 -15.86 -2.87
C THR A 228 3.29 -15.77 -1.52
N ASP A 229 2.65 -16.86 -1.11
CA ASP A 229 2.18 -16.97 0.27
C ASP A 229 3.37 -16.88 1.23
N SER A 230 3.12 -16.28 2.38
CA SER A 230 4.13 -15.92 3.36
C SER A 230 4.32 -17.08 4.35
N SER A 231 5.11 -18.09 4.02
CA SER A 231 5.31 -19.22 4.95
C SER A 231 6.04 -18.72 6.20
N GLY A 232 5.44 -18.93 7.39
CA GLY A 232 5.97 -18.46 8.67
C GLY A 232 5.89 -16.93 8.89
N MET A 233 5.22 -16.19 7.98
CA MET A 233 5.14 -14.72 7.99
C MET A 233 3.69 -14.19 7.94
N GLU A 234 2.70 -15.07 8.05
CA GLU A 234 1.26 -14.86 7.74
C GLU A 234 0.53 -13.77 8.54
N GLN A 235 1.15 -13.21 9.59
CA GLN A 235 0.57 -12.17 10.44
C GLN A 235 1.47 -10.92 10.65
N ASN A 236 2.58 -10.79 9.91
CA ASN A 236 3.55 -9.70 10.12
C ASN A 236 3.56 -8.70 8.97
N SER A 237 2.57 -7.80 8.93
CA SER A 237 2.54 -6.61 8.05
C SER A 237 3.84 -5.80 8.14
N THR A 238 4.49 -5.76 9.31
CA THR A 238 5.80 -5.13 9.53
C THR A 238 6.94 -5.71 8.69
N LEU A 239 6.94 -7.02 8.39
CA LEU A 239 8.00 -7.64 7.59
C LEU A 239 7.86 -7.33 6.09
N ILE A 240 6.62 -7.21 5.61
CA ILE A 240 6.32 -6.75 4.25
C ILE A 240 6.76 -5.28 4.08
N LEU A 241 6.45 -4.44 5.08
CA LEU A 241 6.92 -3.04 5.13
C LEU A 241 8.45 -2.93 5.22
N ALA A 242 9.09 -3.82 5.97
CA ALA A 242 10.55 -3.86 6.09
C ALA A 242 11.21 -4.22 4.76
N ALA A 243 10.66 -5.17 4.00
CA ALA A 243 11.19 -5.55 2.69
C ALA A 243 11.18 -4.39 1.70
N GLY A 244 10.07 -3.66 1.59
CA GLY A 244 9.98 -2.47 0.74
C GLY A 244 10.95 -1.36 1.18
N THR A 245 11.09 -1.14 2.50
CA THR A 245 12.01 -0.14 3.06
C THR A 245 13.48 -0.51 2.80
N MET A 246 13.85 -1.78 2.98
CA MET A 246 15.20 -2.29 2.70
C MET A 246 15.56 -2.10 1.23
N LEU A 247 14.65 -2.45 0.32
CA LEU A 247 14.81 -2.28 -1.13
C LEU A 247 14.98 -0.81 -1.52
N TYR A 248 14.14 0.07 -0.96
CA TYR A 248 14.24 1.51 -1.17
C TYR A 248 15.61 2.06 -0.75
N LEU A 249 16.07 1.73 0.45
CA LEU A 249 17.36 2.20 0.96
C LEU A 249 18.53 1.67 0.12
N ALA A 250 18.48 0.40 -0.28
CA ALA A 250 19.53 -0.21 -1.08
C ALA A 250 19.63 0.40 -2.49
N ASN A 251 18.49 0.70 -3.13
CA ASN A 251 18.50 1.36 -4.45
C ASN A 251 19.05 2.78 -4.37
N ASN A 252 18.62 3.58 -3.39
CA ASN A 252 19.19 4.91 -3.21
C ASN A 252 20.70 4.86 -2.94
N THR A 253 21.14 3.88 -2.14
CA THR A 253 22.57 3.67 -1.86
C THR A 253 23.34 3.27 -3.12
N LYS A 254 22.74 2.40 -3.96
CA LYS A 254 23.31 1.98 -5.25
C LYS A 254 23.52 3.19 -6.17
N GLU A 255 22.52 4.07 -6.28
CA GLU A 255 22.60 5.29 -7.10
C GLU A 255 23.67 6.26 -6.58
N GLU A 256 23.62 6.57 -5.28
CA GLU A 256 24.56 7.51 -4.65
C GLU A 256 26.02 7.04 -4.76
N LEU A 257 26.25 5.73 -4.62
CA LEU A 257 27.59 5.14 -4.68
C LEU A 257 28.00 4.69 -6.09
N SER A 258 27.16 4.91 -7.11
CA SER A 258 27.39 4.43 -8.48
C SER A 258 27.72 2.94 -8.58
N TRP A 259 27.05 2.12 -7.76
CA TRP A 259 27.22 0.66 -7.78
C TRP A 259 26.43 0.02 -8.92
N SER A 260 26.97 -1.08 -9.46
CA SER A 260 26.36 -1.78 -10.59
C SER A 260 25.06 -2.48 -10.20
N ASP A 261 25.07 -3.34 -9.18
CA ASP A 261 23.90 -4.07 -8.68
C ASP A 261 24.02 -4.42 -7.20
N VAL A 262 22.88 -4.59 -6.54
CA VAL A 262 22.80 -5.02 -5.13
C VAL A 262 22.68 -6.53 -5.09
N GLU A 263 23.71 -7.23 -4.63
CA GLU A 263 23.70 -8.70 -4.56
C GLU A 263 22.88 -9.27 -3.39
N GLN A 264 22.82 -8.53 -2.28
CA GLN A 264 22.09 -8.91 -1.07
C GLN A 264 21.95 -7.71 -0.12
N ILE A 265 20.85 -7.68 0.62
CA ILE A 265 20.62 -6.77 1.75
C ILE A 265 20.39 -7.62 2.98
N ALA A 266 21.04 -7.31 4.10
CA ALA A 266 20.86 -8.05 5.34
C ALA A 266 20.80 -7.12 6.54
N ILE A 267 19.84 -7.37 7.43
CA ILE A 267 19.79 -6.82 8.79
C ILE A 267 20.10 -7.97 9.73
N ARG A 268 21.13 -7.80 10.56
CA ARG A 268 21.63 -8.84 11.47
C ARG A 268 21.43 -8.43 12.91
N SER A 269 20.96 -9.37 13.72
CA SER A 269 20.79 -9.20 15.17
C SER A 269 21.27 -10.44 15.91
N PRO A 270 21.62 -10.36 17.20
CA PRO A 270 21.92 -11.54 18.02
C PRO A 270 20.80 -12.60 18.03
N GLN A 271 19.57 -12.18 17.75
CA GLN A 271 18.36 -13.02 17.73
C GLN A 271 18.15 -13.72 16.39
N GLY A 272 18.75 -13.21 15.32
CA GLY A 272 18.57 -13.73 13.96
C GLY A 272 18.71 -12.67 12.88
N ASP A 273 18.50 -13.09 11.64
CA ASP A 273 18.76 -12.28 10.45
C ASP A 273 17.50 -12.10 9.60
N LEU A 274 17.36 -10.90 9.00
CA LEU A 274 16.43 -10.61 7.92
C LEU A 274 17.25 -10.35 6.64
N ILE A 275 17.09 -11.22 5.65
CA ILE A 275 17.90 -11.21 4.43
C ILE A 275 16.99 -11.06 3.23
N LEU A 276 17.40 -10.20 2.30
CA LEU A 276 16.73 -9.98 1.03
C LEU A 276 17.72 -10.12 -0.12
N THR A 277 17.46 -11.03 -1.07
CA THR A 277 18.35 -11.29 -2.21
C THR A 277 17.59 -11.29 -3.54
N PRO A 278 18.10 -10.62 -4.59
CA PRO A 278 17.48 -10.61 -5.91
C PRO A 278 17.45 -12.02 -6.52
N CYS A 279 16.29 -12.42 -7.03
CA CYS A 279 16.14 -13.66 -7.80
C CYS A 279 15.92 -13.38 -9.30
N SER A 280 15.37 -12.22 -9.63
CA SER A 280 15.24 -11.66 -10.98
C SER A 280 15.00 -10.14 -10.88
N ASP A 281 14.86 -9.45 -12.01
CA ASP A 281 14.52 -8.02 -12.06
C ASP A 281 13.15 -7.69 -11.42
N GLN A 282 12.30 -8.72 -11.25
CA GLN A 282 10.92 -8.57 -10.77
C GLN A 282 10.67 -9.29 -9.44
N ALA A 283 11.68 -9.92 -8.83
CA ALA A 283 11.47 -10.71 -7.62
C ALA A 283 12.72 -10.79 -6.72
N PHE A 284 12.48 -10.62 -5.43
CA PHE A 284 13.46 -10.78 -4.36
C PHE A 284 12.98 -11.86 -3.39
N LEU A 285 13.92 -12.67 -2.90
CA LEU A 285 13.68 -13.64 -1.85
C LEU A 285 13.93 -12.97 -0.49
N LEU A 286 12.88 -12.89 0.32
CA LEU A 286 12.94 -12.45 1.72
C LEU A 286 13.00 -13.68 2.63
N VAL A 287 13.98 -13.70 3.53
CA VAL A 287 14.18 -14.76 4.52
C VAL A 287 14.33 -14.15 5.90
N LYS A 288 13.47 -14.56 6.84
CA LYS A 288 13.62 -14.30 8.26
C LYS A 288 14.13 -15.57 8.93
N THR A 289 15.15 -15.42 9.74
CA THR A 289 15.75 -16.53 10.48
C THR A 289 15.93 -16.16 11.93
N GLY A 290 15.90 -17.17 12.81
CA GLY A 290 16.47 -17.08 14.14
C GLY A 290 18.00 -17.22 14.08
N LYS A 291 18.63 -17.39 15.24
CA LYS A 291 20.08 -17.56 15.33
C LYS A 291 20.56 -18.82 14.59
N THR A 292 21.43 -18.64 13.59
CA THR A 292 21.97 -19.74 12.76
C THR A 292 23.40 -19.46 12.29
N ILE A 293 24.02 -20.43 11.62
CA ILE A 293 25.37 -20.31 11.06
C ILE A 293 25.29 -19.55 9.73
N THR A 294 25.77 -18.31 9.70
CA THR A 294 25.64 -17.39 8.56
C THR A 294 26.12 -17.98 7.23
N GLY A 295 27.31 -18.60 7.18
CA GLY A 295 27.84 -19.17 5.93
C GLY A 295 27.03 -20.34 5.37
N LEU A 296 26.37 -21.12 6.25
CA LEU A 296 25.49 -22.20 5.82
C LEU A 296 24.15 -21.66 5.32
N LEU A 297 23.61 -20.63 6.00
CA LEU A 297 22.41 -19.91 5.58
C LEU A 297 22.59 -19.26 4.21
N GLU A 298 23.66 -18.48 4.02
CA GLU A 298 23.99 -17.84 2.74
C GLU A 298 24.16 -18.87 1.62
N GLY A 299 24.78 -20.02 1.90
CA GLY A 299 24.92 -21.11 0.95
C GLY A 299 23.59 -21.70 0.48
N GLU A 300 22.64 -21.95 1.39
CA GLU A 300 21.31 -22.46 1.01
C GLU A 300 20.44 -21.38 0.35
N ILE A 301 20.54 -20.10 0.77
CA ILE A 301 19.89 -18.97 0.09
C ILE A 301 20.38 -18.88 -1.35
N GLN A 302 21.69 -18.97 -1.59
CA GLN A 302 22.27 -18.87 -2.92
C GLN A 302 21.83 -20.01 -3.85
N LYS A 303 21.75 -21.24 -3.33
CA LYS A 303 21.20 -22.39 -4.09
C LYS A 303 19.73 -22.18 -4.44
N THR A 304 18.95 -21.66 -3.48
CA THR A 304 17.52 -21.39 -3.66
C THR A 304 17.30 -20.30 -4.69
N ARG A 305 18.03 -19.18 -4.59
CA ARG A 305 18.08 -18.10 -5.58
C ARG A 305 18.35 -18.62 -6.99
N SER A 306 19.32 -19.51 -7.13
CA SER A 306 19.70 -20.10 -8.43
C SER A 306 18.61 -20.99 -9.03
N LYS A 307 17.81 -21.66 -8.20
CA LYS A 307 16.62 -22.42 -8.65
C LYS A 307 15.50 -21.48 -9.06
N LEU A 308 15.22 -20.48 -8.23
CA LEU A 308 14.16 -19.49 -8.46
C LEU A 308 14.41 -18.67 -9.73
N ALA A 309 15.63 -18.18 -9.94
CA ALA A 309 16.00 -17.39 -11.12
C ALA A 309 15.68 -18.09 -12.45
N LYS A 310 15.87 -19.42 -12.52
CA LYS A 310 15.59 -20.21 -13.73
C LYS A 310 14.10 -20.26 -14.06
N ILE A 311 13.25 -20.33 -13.04
CA ILE A 311 11.79 -20.38 -13.20
C ILE A 311 11.24 -18.97 -13.44
N LEU A 312 11.76 -17.98 -12.71
CA LEU A 312 11.35 -16.58 -12.84
C LEU A 312 11.75 -15.96 -14.17
N ALA A 313 12.78 -16.47 -14.86
CA ALA A 313 13.12 -16.03 -16.22
C ALA A 313 12.06 -16.41 -17.28
N ILE A 314 11.19 -17.38 -16.97
CA ILE A 314 10.15 -17.89 -17.89
C ILE A 314 8.72 -17.68 -17.36
N SER A 315 8.59 -17.05 -16.18
CA SER A 315 7.31 -16.76 -15.53
C SER A 315 7.24 -15.28 -15.15
N HIS A 316 6.09 -14.62 -15.35
CA HIS A 316 5.85 -13.25 -14.89
C HIS A 316 4.93 -13.28 -13.65
N PRO A 317 5.47 -13.43 -12.43
CA PRO A 317 4.65 -13.50 -11.22
C PRO A 317 3.92 -12.17 -10.99
N ILE A 318 2.60 -12.26 -10.79
CA ILE A 318 1.73 -11.13 -10.46
C ILE A 318 1.65 -11.05 -8.92
N PRO A 319 1.76 -9.86 -8.31
CA PRO A 319 1.58 -9.68 -6.86
C PRO A 319 0.28 -10.30 -6.35
N LYS A 320 0.35 -11.00 -5.21
CA LYS A 320 -0.84 -11.59 -4.57
C LYS A 320 -1.61 -10.52 -3.79
N LEU A 321 -2.93 -10.45 -4.00
CA LEU A 321 -3.83 -9.80 -3.05
C LEU A 321 -3.89 -10.65 -1.77
N LEU A 322 -3.53 -10.08 -0.63
CA LEU A 322 -3.75 -10.70 0.67
C LEU A 322 -5.25 -10.68 0.99
N SER A 323 -5.88 -11.83 1.18
CA SER A 323 -7.27 -11.89 1.65
C SER A 323 -7.33 -11.62 3.15
N TYR A 324 -7.89 -10.49 3.55
CA TYR A 324 -8.18 -10.21 4.96
C TYR A 324 -9.36 -11.06 5.43
N ASN A 325 -9.16 -11.82 6.51
CA ASN A 325 -10.21 -12.60 7.16
C ASN A 325 -10.56 -11.92 8.50
N PRO A 326 -11.67 -11.17 8.61
CA PRO A 326 -12.00 -10.35 9.79
C PRO A 326 -12.32 -11.14 11.07
N ALA A 327 -12.25 -12.48 11.03
CA ALA A 327 -12.77 -13.36 12.07
C ALA A 327 -11.74 -13.80 13.13
N VAL A 328 -10.48 -13.35 13.10
CA VAL A 328 -9.46 -13.80 14.06
C VAL A 328 -8.80 -12.61 14.75
N ASN A 329 -9.48 -12.08 15.77
CA ASN A 329 -8.85 -11.36 16.86
C ASN A 329 -9.31 -12.02 18.17
N PRO A 330 -8.49 -12.90 18.79
CA PRO A 330 -8.69 -13.24 20.18
C PRO A 330 -8.11 -12.12 21.05
N SER A 331 -8.89 -11.75 22.07
CA SER A 331 -8.50 -11.02 23.29
C SER A 331 -8.39 -9.48 23.25
N LEU A 332 -9.54 -8.83 23.47
CA LEU A 332 -9.65 -7.65 24.33
C LEU A 332 -10.71 -7.96 25.41
N ASN A 333 -10.36 -8.88 26.30
CA ASN A 333 -11.03 -9.07 27.59
C ASN A 333 -9.92 -9.31 28.62
N SER A 334 -9.36 -8.22 29.11
CA SER A 334 -8.69 -8.20 30.41
C SER A 334 -9.21 -6.95 31.12
N PRO A 335 -9.75 -7.09 32.34
CA PRO A 335 -10.32 -5.96 33.07
C PRO A 335 -9.20 -4.98 33.43
N ALA A 336 -9.51 -3.69 33.32
CA ALA A 336 -8.63 -2.60 33.71
C ALA A 336 -8.17 -2.75 35.17
N PRO A 337 -6.92 -2.40 35.51
CA PRO A 337 -6.49 -2.36 36.90
C PRO A 337 -7.23 -1.21 37.60
N GLU A 338 -7.97 -1.55 38.65
CA GLU A 338 -8.56 -0.58 39.57
C GLU A 338 -7.45 0.29 40.18
N PHE A 339 -7.55 1.60 39.96
CA PHE A 339 -6.77 2.59 40.68
C PHE A 339 -7.25 2.61 42.14
N GLU A 340 -6.49 2.01 43.04
CA GLU A 340 -6.67 2.25 44.49
C GLU A 340 -6.33 3.72 44.79
N SER A 341 -7.37 4.46 45.20
CA SER A 341 -7.25 5.79 45.76
C SER A 341 -6.68 5.70 47.18
N SER A 342 -5.38 5.91 47.35
CA SER A 342 -4.82 6.18 48.67
C SER A 342 -4.93 7.66 49.01
N SER A 343 -6.02 8.01 49.71
CA SER A 343 -6.13 9.23 50.50
C SER A 343 -6.68 8.89 51.89
N ASN A 344 -5.81 9.09 52.89
CA ASN A 344 -6.06 9.60 54.24
C ASN A 344 -6.04 8.66 55.47
N LEU A 345 -5.22 9.14 56.42
CA LEU A 345 -5.31 9.10 57.90
C LEU A 345 -4.81 7.83 58.59
N VAL A 346 -3.64 7.88 59.25
CA VAL A 346 -3.39 8.47 60.58
C VAL A 346 -1.98 9.06 60.63
#